data_AF-U3IPK9-F1
#
_entry.id   AF-U3IPK9-F1
#
_cell.length_a   1.000
_cell.length_b   1.000
_cell.length_c   1.000
_cell.angle_alpha   90.00
_cell.angle_beta   90.00
_cell.angle_gamma   90.00
#
_symmetry.space_group_name_H-M   'P 1'
#
loop_
_entity.id
_entity.type
_entity.pdbx_description
1 polymer ?
#
loop_
_entity_poly.entity_id
_entity_poly.type
_entity_poly.pdbx_seq_one_letter_code
_entity_poly.pdbx_strand_id
1 'polypeptide(L)'
;MERLPVDLQYLPPDKQREEEPDIRKMLLEAIMLLTATKAGRHAVREKGTYLVLRELHCWEQEPDVLAACEKLIQVLIGDEPGPGMENLLEVSIPEEVEQQLQRLDREEEERWQRERGERRQEQEQDKKQEQDEAQEQDKAREQDQEPWR
;
A
#
# COMPACT_ATOMS: atom_id res chain seq x y z
N MET A 1 24.62 -10.28 5.72
CA MET A 1 23.77 -10.08 6.91
C MET A 1 23.06 -8.76 6.68
N GLU A 2 21.78 -8.80 6.31
CA GLU A 2 20.99 -7.58 6.08
C GLU A 2 20.98 -6.78 7.39
N ARG A 3 21.58 -5.60 7.36
CA ARG A 3 21.61 -4.70 8.51
C ARG A 3 20.86 -3.44 8.13
N LEU A 4 19.82 -3.15 8.90
CA LEU A 4 19.16 -1.85 8.84
C LEU A 4 20.21 -0.75 9.10
N PRO A 5 20.10 0.42 8.43
CA PRO A 5 20.86 1.61 8.77
C PRO A 5 20.80 1.91 10.27
N VAL A 6 21.87 2.47 10.82
CA VAL A 6 21.95 2.82 12.25
C VAL A 6 20.79 3.71 12.69
N ASP A 7 20.38 4.66 11.84
CA ASP A 7 19.30 5.61 12.14
C ASP A 7 17.91 4.94 12.23
N LEU A 8 17.78 3.71 11.71
CA LEU A 8 16.55 2.91 11.79
C LEU A 8 16.60 1.87 12.92
N GLN A 9 17.71 1.81 13.67
CA GLN A 9 17.84 0.93 14.82
C GLN A 9 17.46 1.67 16.11
N TYR A 10 16.81 0.95 17.04
CA TYR A 10 16.44 1.48 18.36
C TYR A 10 15.60 2.77 18.30
N LEU A 11 14.61 2.79 17.41
CA LEU A 11 13.67 3.90 17.32
C LEU A 11 12.91 4.08 18.65
N PRO A 12 12.59 5.33 19.03
CA PRO A 12 11.86 5.58 20.25
C PRO A 12 10.40 5.08 20.12
N PRO A 13 9.74 4.75 21.24
CA PRO A 13 8.42 4.09 21.22
C PRO A 13 7.29 4.95 20.62
N ASP A 14 7.50 6.26 20.55
CA ASP A 14 6.60 7.25 19.96
C ASP A 14 6.82 7.45 18.45
N LYS A 15 7.82 6.81 17.84
CA LYS A 15 8.05 6.91 16.39
C LYS A 15 6.88 6.32 15.59
N GLN A 16 6.19 7.18 14.86
CA GLN A 16 5.12 6.79 13.94
C GLN A 16 5.58 6.82 12.48
N ARG A 17 4.80 6.19 11.60
CA ARG A 17 4.93 6.35 10.15
C ARG A 17 4.48 7.75 9.75
N GLU A 18 4.85 8.17 8.55
CA GLU A 18 4.32 9.41 7.97
C GLU A 18 2.80 9.31 7.80
N GLU A 19 2.06 10.34 8.21
CA GLU A 19 0.59 10.33 8.23
C GLU A 19 0.01 10.63 6.85
N GLU A 20 0.68 11.51 6.09
CA GLU A 20 0.21 11.96 4.77
C GLU A 20 0.50 10.92 3.67
N PRO A 21 -0.54 10.35 3.02
CA PRO A 21 -0.38 9.32 2.00
C PRO A 21 0.48 9.76 0.81
N ASP A 22 0.30 11.01 0.37
CA ASP A 22 1.04 11.56 -0.76
C ASP A 22 2.54 11.64 -0.48
N ILE A 23 2.92 11.94 0.77
CA ILE A 23 4.33 11.95 1.18
C ILE A 23 4.87 10.52 1.23
N ARG A 24 4.11 9.56 1.76
CA ARG A 24 4.51 8.14 1.73
C ARG A 24 4.73 7.64 0.30
N LYS A 25 3.80 7.94 -0.61
CA LYS A 25 3.92 7.60 -2.04
C LYS A 25 5.15 8.22 -2.66
N MET A 26 5.38 9.51 -2.44
CA MET A 26 6.56 10.23 -2.95
C MET A 26 7.88 9.60 -2.47
N LEU A 27 7.95 9.19 -1.21
CA LEU A 27 9.13 8.51 -0.66
C LEU A 27 9.36 7.14 -1.32
N LEU A 28 8.29 6.37 -1.57
CA LEU A 28 8.38 5.10 -2.29
C LEU A 28 8.86 5.30 -3.73
N GLU A 29 8.31 6.28 -4.44
CA GLU A 29 8.73 6.65 -5.80
C GLU A 29 10.18 7.13 -5.84
N ALA A 30 10.64 7.88 -4.84
CA ALA A 30 12.02 8.28 -4.73
C ALA A 30 12.96 7.08 -4.56
N ILE A 31 12.60 6.09 -3.73
CA ILE A 31 13.37 4.85 -3.59
C ILE A 31 13.33 4.05 -4.90
N MET A 32 12.19 4.00 -5.58
CA MET A 32 12.06 3.37 -6.89
C MET A 32 13.07 3.95 -7.90
N LEU A 33 13.18 5.29 -7.96
CA LEU A 33 14.17 5.95 -8.81
C LEU A 33 15.62 5.58 -8.45
N LEU A 34 15.94 5.46 -7.15
CA LEU A 34 17.25 4.98 -6.72
C LEU A 34 17.52 3.55 -7.20
N THR A 35 16.48 2.73 -7.33
CA THR A 35 16.56 1.35 -7.84
C THR A 35 16.55 1.22 -9.37
N ALA A 36 16.58 2.33 -10.12
CA ALA A 36 16.63 2.29 -11.59
C ALA A 36 17.87 1.56 -12.11
N THR A 37 19.02 1.74 -11.44
CA THR A 37 20.29 1.10 -11.82
C THR A 37 20.56 -0.15 -11.00
N LYS A 38 21.32 -1.10 -11.57
CA LYS A 38 21.82 -2.28 -10.88
C LYS A 38 22.52 -1.95 -9.57
N ALA A 39 23.48 -1.02 -9.60
CA ALA A 39 24.21 -0.59 -8.41
C ALA A 39 23.26 -0.02 -7.33
N GLY A 40 22.26 0.76 -7.75
CA GLY A 40 21.22 1.29 -6.88
C GLY A 40 20.36 0.19 -6.24
N ARG A 41 19.89 -0.79 -7.01
CA ARG A 41 19.16 -1.97 -6.48
C ARG A 41 19.97 -2.71 -5.44
N HIS A 42 21.23 -3.01 -5.74
CA HIS A 42 22.12 -3.69 -4.79
C HIS A 42 22.28 -2.87 -3.50
N ALA A 43 22.56 -1.57 -3.61
CA ALA A 43 22.72 -0.71 -2.44
C ALA A 43 21.44 -0.67 -1.57
N VAL A 44 20.26 -0.55 -2.18
CA VAL A 44 18.98 -0.53 -1.47
C VAL A 44 18.66 -1.89 -0.82
N ARG A 45 18.92 -3.00 -1.51
CA ARG A 45 18.76 -4.37 -0.96
C ARG A 45 19.65 -4.59 0.27
N GLU A 46 20.92 -4.19 0.20
CA GLU A 46 21.88 -4.36 1.29
C GLU A 46 21.50 -3.64 2.59
N LYS A 47 20.69 -2.58 2.51
CA LYS A 47 20.17 -1.85 3.68
C LYS A 47 18.98 -2.52 4.35
N GLY A 48 18.55 -3.71 3.91
CA GLY A 48 17.40 -4.40 4.48
C GLY A 48 16.06 -3.71 4.18
N THR A 49 16.00 -2.94 3.10
CA THR A 49 14.81 -2.14 2.71
C THR A 49 13.57 -3.02 2.52
N TYR A 50 13.73 -4.23 2.01
CA TYR A 50 12.63 -5.19 1.84
C TYR A 50 11.89 -5.47 3.15
N LEU A 51 12.62 -5.58 4.28
CA LEU A 51 12.01 -5.82 5.59
C LEU A 51 11.07 -4.67 5.97
N VAL A 52 11.51 -3.43 5.76
CA VAL A 52 10.70 -2.24 6.06
C VAL A 52 9.47 -2.17 5.13
N LEU A 53 9.66 -2.44 3.83
CA LEU A 53 8.57 -2.37 2.86
C LEU A 53 7.52 -3.46 3.07
N ARG A 54 7.92 -4.67 3.48
CA ARG A 54 6.96 -5.73 3.81
C ARG A 54 6.05 -5.32 4.98
N GLU A 55 6.62 -4.74 6.03
CA GLU A 55 5.84 -4.25 7.18
C GLU A 55 5.05 -2.96 6.85
N LEU A 56 5.47 -2.18 5.84
CA LEU A 56 4.68 -1.07 5.32
C LEU A 56 3.49 -1.58 4.51
N HIS A 57 3.71 -2.56 3.63
CA HIS A 57 2.69 -3.17 2.78
C HIS A 57 1.53 -3.76 3.60
N CYS A 58 1.83 -4.48 4.68
CA CYS A 58 0.79 -5.03 5.54
C CYS A 58 0.00 -3.97 6.34
N TRP A 59 0.59 -2.78 6.55
CA TRP A 59 -0.02 -1.71 7.34
C TRP A 59 -0.75 -0.67 6.48
N GLU A 60 -0.31 -0.48 5.24
CA GLU A 60 -0.81 0.56 4.36
C GLU A 60 -2.27 0.30 3.97
N GLN A 61 -3.07 1.36 4.04
CA GLN A 61 -4.49 1.33 3.69
C GLN A 61 -4.76 2.07 2.38
N GLU A 62 -3.86 2.99 2.01
CA GLU A 62 -4.05 3.83 0.85
C GLU A 62 -3.66 3.10 -0.44
N PRO A 63 -4.62 2.96 -1.37
CA PRO A 63 -4.45 2.30 -2.66
C PRO A 63 -3.17 2.58 -3.42
N ASP A 64 -2.96 3.86 -3.66
CA ASP A 64 -1.92 4.33 -4.56
C ASP A 64 -0.55 4.13 -3.92
N VAL A 65 -0.49 4.21 -2.59
CA VAL A 65 0.71 3.95 -1.80
C VAL A 65 1.01 2.46 -1.81
N LEU A 66 0.00 1.61 -1.65
CA LEU A 66 0.15 0.15 -1.68
C LEU A 66 0.66 -0.31 -3.05
N ALA A 67 0.07 0.17 -4.14
CA ALA A 67 0.51 -0.14 -5.50
C ALA A 67 1.96 0.29 -5.75
N ALA A 68 2.35 1.49 -5.30
CA ALA A 68 3.75 1.95 -5.37
C ALA A 68 4.69 1.06 -4.54
N CYS A 69 4.25 0.63 -3.36
CA CYS A 69 5.00 -0.26 -2.47
C CYS A 69 5.19 -1.65 -3.10
N GLU A 70 4.16 -2.23 -3.70
CA GLU A 70 4.21 -3.53 -4.38
C GLU A 70 5.16 -3.51 -5.58
N LYS A 71 5.05 -2.49 -6.43
CA LYS A 71 5.97 -2.29 -7.56
C LYS A 71 7.41 -2.23 -7.07
N LEU A 72 7.69 -1.49 -5.99
CA LEU A 72 9.04 -1.41 -5.43
C LEU A 72 9.52 -2.75 -4.87
N ILE A 73 8.65 -3.48 -4.15
CA ILE A 73 8.97 -4.82 -3.65
C ILE A 73 9.33 -5.75 -4.81
N GLN A 74 8.56 -5.75 -5.90
CA GLN A 74 8.82 -6.56 -7.09
C GLN A 74 10.22 -6.29 -7.66
N VAL A 75 10.63 -5.02 -7.75
CA VAL A 75 11.98 -4.65 -8.20
C VAL A 75 13.07 -5.17 -7.24
N LEU A 76 12.82 -5.14 -5.93
CA LEU A 76 13.80 -5.57 -4.95
C LEU A 76 13.95 -7.10 -4.87
N ILE A 77 12.87 -7.87 -5.02
CA ILE A 77 12.91 -9.33 -4.95
C ILE A 77 13.20 -9.99 -6.31
N GLY A 78 12.95 -9.26 -7.40
CA GLY A 78 13.13 -9.76 -8.76
C GLY A 78 14.58 -10.02 -9.12
N ASP A 79 14.77 -10.94 -10.06
CA ASP A 79 16.09 -11.26 -10.61
C ASP A 79 16.71 -10.06 -11.31
N GLU A 80 18.04 -9.99 -11.25
CA GLU A 80 18.78 -8.91 -11.88
C GLU A 80 18.74 -9.06 -13.42
N PRO A 81 18.42 -7.99 -14.18
CA PRO A 81 18.38 -8.06 -15.64
C PRO A 81 19.73 -8.47 -16.26
N GLY A 82 19.65 -8.97 -17.48
CA GLY A 82 20.84 -9.37 -18.25
C GLY A 82 21.76 -8.19 -18.62
N PRO A 83 22.98 -8.48 -19.10
CA PRO A 83 23.91 -7.46 -19.57
C PRO A 83 23.27 -6.55 -20.62
N GLY A 84 23.41 -5.23 -20.46
CA GLY A 84 22.77 -4.23 -21.34
C GLY A 84 21.40 -3.74 -20.87
N MET A 85 20.85 -4.29 -19.78
CA MET A 85 19.59 -3.84 -19.15
C MET A 85 19.80 -3.36 -17.70
N GLU A 86 20.99 -2.84 -17.41
CA GLU A 86 21.37 -2.48 -16.03
C GLU A 86 20.64 -1.24 -15.51
N ASN A 87 20.31 -0.29 -16.40
CA ASN A 87 19.49 0.87 -16.10
C ASN A 87 18.09 0.70 -16.71
N LEU A 88 17.09 0.48 -15.86
CA LEU A 88 15.70 0.25 -16.26
C LEU A 88 15.08 1.45 -16.98
N LEU A 89 15.62 2.66 -16.80
CA LEU A 89 15.13 3.88 -17.45
C LEU A 89 15.64 4.03 -18.90
N GLU A 90 16.65 3.25 -19.30
CA GLU A 90 17.25 3.32 -20.63
C GLU A 90 16.87 2.13 -21.53
N VAL A 91 16.09 1.18 -21.01
CA VAL A 91 15.71 -0.02 -21.75
C VAL A 91 14.61 0.32 -22.77
N SER A 92 14.82 -0.07 -24.03
CA SER A 92 13.80 -0.01 -25.08
C SER A 92 12.79 -1.14 -24.90
N ILE A 93 11.51 -0.81 -24.74
CA ILE A 93 10.41 -1.77 -24.58
C ILE A 93 9.77 -2.02 -25.95
N PRO A 94 9.66 -3.27 -26.42
CA PRO A 94 8.91 -3.59 -27.63
C PRO A 94 7.42 -3.22 -27.48
N GLU A 95 6.78 -2.81 -28.58
CA GLU A 95 5.40 -2.32 -28.58
C GLU A 95 4.41 -3.36 -28.04
N GLU A 96 4.61 -4.64 -28.36
CA GLU A 96 3.74 -5.71 -27.86
C GLU A 96 3.81 -5.85 -26.34
N VAL A 97 4.99 -5.67 -25.76
CA VAL A 97 5.21 -5.76 -24.30
C VAL A 97 4.61 -4.53 -23.62
N GLU A 98 4.78 -3.35 -24.19
CA GLU A 98 4.16 -2.12 -23.67
C GLU A 98 2.64 -2.24 -23.62
N GLN A 99 2.01 -2.73 -24.70
CA GLN A 99 0.57 -2.96 -24.74
C GLN A 99 0.10 -4.00 -23.72
N GLN A 100 0.90 -5.04 -23.47
CA GLN A 100 0.61 -6.03 -22.43
C GLN A 100 0.66 -5.42 -21.03
N LEU A 101 1.70 -4.62 -20.74
CA LEU A 101 1.85 -3.93 -19.46
C LEU A 101 0.69 -2.97 -19.20
N GLN A 102 0.35 -2.13 -20.18
CA GLN A 102 -0.79 -1.19 -20.07
C GLN A 102 -2.13 -1.89 -19.81
N ARG A 103 -2.34 -3.08 -20.39
CA ARG A 103 -3.54 -3.88 -20.12
C ARG A 103 -3.55 -4.40 -18.69
N LEU A 104 -2.42 -4.94 -18.22
CA LEU A 104 -2.28 -5.43 -16.84
C LEU A 104 -2.49 -4.32 -15.81
N ASP A 105 -1.87 -3.15 -16.01
CA ASP A 105 -2.06 -1.98 -15.15
C ASP A 105 -3.56 -1.58 -15.07
N ARG A 106 -4.27 -1.57 -16.20
CA ARG A 106 -5.71 -1.26 -16.22
C ARG A 106 -6.55 -2.32 -15.48
N GLU A 107 -6.25 -3.60 -15.70
CA GLU A 107 -6.95 -4.69 -15.00
C GLU A 107 -6.73 -4.64 -13.49
N GLU A 108 -5.52 -4.30 -13.06
CA GLU A 108 -5.15 -4.09 -11.66
C GLU A 108 -5.90 -2.89 -11.06
N GLU A 109 -5.90 -1.74 -11.74
CA GLU A 109 -6.67 -0.55 -11.34
C GLU A 109 -8.17 -0.87 -11.21
N GLU A 110 -8.74 -1.59 -12.18
CA GLU A 110 -10.16 -1.97 -12.12
C GLU A 110 -10.48 -2.89 -10.95
N ARG A 111 -9.64 -3.89 -10.67
CA ARG A 111 -9.79 -4.76 -9.49
C ARG A 111 -9.75 -3.93 -8.22
N TRP A 112 -8.78 -3.04 -8.13
CA TRP A 112 -8.62 -2.17 -6.98
C TRP A 112 -9.86 -1.28 -6.75
N GLN A 113 -10.38 -0.65 -7.81
CA GLN A 113 -11.58 0.18 -7.70
C GLN A 113 -12.81 -0.62 -7.26
N ARG A 114 -12.94 -1.88 -7.70
CA ARG A 114 -14.01 -2.78 -7.24
C ARG A 114 -13.88 -3.08 -5.76
N GLU A 115 -12.70 -3.49 -5.31
CA GLU A 115 -12.44 -3.80 -3.89
C GLU A 115 -12.65 -2.57 -2.98
N ARG A 116 -12.28 -1.36 -3.43
CA ARG A 116 -12.60 -0.11 -2.70
C ARG A 116 -14.10 0.12 -2.60
N GLY A 117 -14.82 -0.09 -3.70
CA GLY A 117 -16.27 0.04 -3.74
C GLY A 117 -16.96 -0.90 -2.77
N GLU A 118 -16.52 -2.16 -2.74
CA GLU A 118 -17.01 -3.19 -1.84
C GLU A 118 -16.75 -2.84 -0.37
N ARG A 119 -15.51 -2.50 -0.01
CA ARG A 119 -15.16 -2.09 1.37
C ARG A 119 -15.93 -0.86 1.84
N ARG A 120 -16.17 0.10 0.95
CA ARG A 120 -16.96 1.29 1.28
C ARG A 120 -18.43 0.94 1.52
N GLN A 121 -19.00 0.07 0.69
CA GLN A 121 -20.37 -0.41 0.87
C GLN A 121 -20.52 -1.21 2.16
N GLU A 122 -19.54 -2.04 2.50
CA GLU A 122 -19.52 -2.83 3.74
C GLU A 122 -19.50 -1.90 4.97
N GLN A 123 -18.62 -0.88 4.98
CA GLN A 123 -18.60 0.13 6.05
C GLN A 123 -19.91 0.95 6.13
N GLU A 124 -20.55 1.25 5.00
CA GLU A 124 -21.83 1.96 4.97
C GLU A 124 -22.98 1.07 5.47
N GLN A 125 -22.94 -0.23 5.20
CA GLN A 125 -23.90 -1.22 5.72
C GLN A 125 -23.74 -1.41 7.23
N ASP A 126 -22.52 -1.60 7.72
CA ASP A 126 -22.23 -1.75 9.14
C ASP A 126 -22.71 -0.53 9.94
N LYS A 127 -22.39 0.68 9.47
CA LYS A 127 -22.86 1.92 10.11
C LYS A 127 -24.38 2.06 10.12
N LYS A 128 -25.04 1.60 9.05
CA LYS A 128 -26.51 1.64 8.97
C LYS A 128 -27.12 0.65 9.95
N GLN A 129 -26.55 -0.56 10.05
CA GLN A 129 -27.00 -1.57 10.98
C GLN A 129 -26.81 -1.12 12.44
N GLU A 130 -25.67 -0.52 12.78
CA GLU A 130 -25.44 0.09 14.11
C GLU A 130 -26.46 1.20 14.44
N GLN A 131 -26.83 2.02 13.46
CA GLN A 131 -27.84 3.07 13.63
C GLN A 131 -29.24 2.49 13.84
N ASP A 132 -29.61 1.47 13.07
CA ASP A 132 -30.91 0.81 13.18
C ASP A 132 -31.02 0.09 14.55
N GLU A 133 -29.96 -0.60 15.00
CA GLU A 133 -29.89 -1.25 16.32
C GLU A 133 -29.95 -0.23 17.47
N ALA A 134 -29.28 0.91 17.35
CA ALA A 134 -29.34 1.98 18.35
C ALA A 134 -30.75 2.60 18.45
N GLN A 135 -31.41 2.84 17.30
CA GLN A 135 -32.78 3.36 17.27
C GLN A 135 -33.80 2.38 17.86
N GLU A 136 -33.60 1.07 17.67
CA GLU A 136 -34.47 0.04 18.24
C GLU A 136 -34.30 -0.07 19.76
N GLN A 137 -33.06 0.03 20.26
CA GLN A 137 -32.78 0.08 21.70
C GLN A 137 -33.36 1.33 22.37
N ASP A 138 -33.26 2.49 21.74
CA ASP A 138 -33.83 3.74 22.28
C ASP A 138 -35.37 3.68 22.31
N LYS A 139 -36.01 3.15 21.26
CA LYS A 139 -37.47 2.93 21.25
C LYS A 139 -37.94 1.94 22.31
N ALA A 140 -37.18 0.86 22.55
CA ALA A 140 -37.49 -0.10 23.61
C ALA A 140 -37.37 0.54 25.00
N ARG A 141 -36.34 1.37 25.23
CA ARG A 141 -36.14 2.14 26.47
C ARG A 141 -37.21 3.19 26.71
N GLU A 142 -37.79 3.78 25.65
CA GLU A 142 -38.92 4.71 25.76
C GLU A 142 -40.23 3.98 26.08
N GLN A 143 -40.47 2.80 25.49
CA GLN A 143 -41.67 1.98 25.78
C GLN A 143 -41.66 1.41 27.20
N ASP A 144 -40.50 1.02 27.73
CA ASP A 144 -40.35 0.57 29.12
C ASP A 144 -40.47 1.72 30.14
N GLN A 145 -40.37 2.98 29.70
CA GLN A 145 -40.54 4.19 30.53
C GLN A 145 -41.98 4.72 30.63
N GLU A 146 -42.94 4.13 29.92
CA GLU A 146 -44.38 4.40 30.11
C GLU A 146 -45.14 3.27 30.84
N PRO A 147 -44.80 2.92 32.10
CA PRO A 147 -45.72 2.15 32.93
C PRO A 147 -46.77 3.10 33.53
N TRP A 148 -48.05 2.77 33.36
CA TRP A 148 -49.25 3.37 33.98
C TRP A 148 -49.89 4.58 33.26
N ARG A 149 -50.75 4.29 32.27
CA ARG A 149 -52.06 4.94 32.12
C ARG A 149 -53.17 3.94 32.37
#